data_AF-A0A962L1E0-F1
#
_entry.id   AF-A0A962L1E0-F1
#
_cell.length_a   1.000
_cell.length_b   1.000
_cell.length_c   1.000
_cell.angle_alpha   90.00
_cell.angle_beta   90.00
_cell.angle_gamma   90.00
#
_symmetry.space_group_name_H-M   'P 1'
#
loop_
_entity.id
_entity.type
_entity.pdbx_description
1 polymer ?
#
loop_
_entity_poly.entity_id
_entity_poly.type
_entity_poly.pdbx_seq_one_letter_code
_entity_poly.pdbx_strand_id
1 'polypeptide(L)'
;MKQLTCNIHSIEHLSGDTRKVLLEIPAGEDASFRAGQYLEIVLPSKKCPFSIASRPGLDGLVELHVRPTPDSNDSVQIEALLDDGAPLVIEMPKGDCFLEKAPDNPLILIAASTGITQMKSIVEHLFETGFSHPIYLYWGVLKDTDLYLSALCESWEKQHANFHYIPVVSEPALSPAWKGRTGLVGMIALEDFDDLSNVTVFVSGGPAMVYATLDAFIAKGMPESAMRSDIFSYAPRAKVK
;
A
#
# COMPACT_ATOMS: atom_id res chain seq x y z
N MET A 1 -1.32 -15.95 16.85
CA MET A 1 -2.12 -15.01 16.03
C MET A 1 -3.52 -15.04 16.59
N LYS A 2 -4.11 -13.87 16.88
CA LYS A 2 -5.41 -13.76 17.54
C LYS A 2 -6.46 -13.28 16.54
N GLN A 3 -7.64 -13.88 16.60
CA GLN A 3 -8.81 -13.45 15.85
C GLN A 3 -9.57 -12.43 16.69
N LEU A 4 -9.93 -11.29 16.10
CA LEU A 4 -10.60 -10.19 16.78
C LEU A 4 -11.91 -9.86 16.06
N THR A 5 -12.97 -9.57 16.81
CA THR A 5 -14.20 -9.02 16.25
C THR A 5 -14.18 -7.52 16.49
N CYS A 6 -14.07 -6.74 15.41
CA CYS A 6 -13.89 -5.28 15.46
C CYS A 6 -15.14 -4.58 14.95
N ASN A 7 -15.55 -3.51 15.63
CA ASN A 7 -16.65 -2.68 15.15
C ASN A 7 -16.16 -1.75 14.04
N ILE A 8 -17.06 -1.39 13.13
CA ILE A 8 -16.79 -0.34 12.13
C ILE A 8 -17.03 1.01 12.80
N HIS A 9 -15.96 1.77 13.00
CA HIS A 9 -16.04 3.11 13.56
C HIS A 9 -16.62 4.11 12.55
N SER A 10 -16.16 4.05 11.31
CA SER A 10 -16.66 4.90 10.23
C SER A 10 -16.34 4.33 8.85
N ILE A 11 -17.17 4.69 7.87
CA ILE A 11 -16.92 4.42 6.45
C ILE A 11 -16.98 5.74 5.67
N GLU A 12 -15.98 5.99 4.84
CA GLU A 12 -15.92 7.12 3.91
C GLU A 12 -15.79 6.59 2.47
N HIS A 13 -16.60 7.09 1.54
CA HIS A 13 -16.51 6.75 0.13
C HIS A 13 -15.44 7.61 -0.56
N LEU A 14 -14.43 6.94 -1.12
CA LEU A 14 -13.38 7.51 -1.95
C LEU A 14 -13.68 7.25 -3.44
N SER A 15 -12.83 7.75 -4.33
CA SER A 15 -13.01 7.55 -5.78
C SER A 15 -12.86 6.07 -6.20
N GLY A 16 -13.53 5.69 -7.29
CA GLY A 16 -13.39 4.37 -7.92
C GLY A 16 -13.80 3.22 -7.00
N ASP A 17 -15.01 3.29 -6.45
CA ASP A 17 -15.63 2.30 -5.55
C ASP A 17 -14.79 1.93 -4.33
N THR A 18 -13.84 2.79 -3.96
CA THR A 18 -12.96 2.54 -2.82
C THR A 18 -13.62 3.10 -1.56
N ARG A 19 -13.69 2.30 -0.50
CA ARG A 19 -14.18 2.72 0.80
C ARG A 19 -13.01 2.76 1.78
N LYS A 20 -12.84 3.89 2.46
CA LYS A 20 -12.00 3.98 3.66
C LYS A 20 -12.82 3.51 4.85
N VAL A 21 -12.34 2.47 5.52
CA VAL A 21 -12.98 1.84 6.67
C VAL A 21 -12.07 2.02 7.87
N LEU A 22 -12.56 2.67 8.92
CA LEU A 22 -11.90 2.69 10.23
C LEU A 22 -12.50 1.60 11.09
N LEU A 23 -11.67 0.67 11.53
CA LEU A 23 -12.03 -0.39 12.46
C LEU A 23 -11.57 -0.02 13.86
N GLU A 24 -12.46 -0.25 14.84
CA GLU A 24 -12.16 -0.09 16.25
C GLU A 24 -11.75 -1.44 16.84
N ILE A 25 -10.51 -1.52 17.29
CA ILE A 25 -9.98 -2.70 18.01
C ILE A 25 -10.60 -2.72 19.41
N PRO A 26 -11.15 -3.86 19.86
CA PRO A 26 -11.80 -3.94 21.17
C PRO A 26 -10.89 -3.52 22.33
N ALA A 27 -11.45 -2.84 23.32
CA ALA A 27 -10.70 -2.37 24.48
C ALA A 27 -9.99 -3.54 25.20
N GLY A 28 -8.70 -3.37 25.50
CA GLY A 28 -7.86 -4.37 26.15
C GLY A 28 -7.25 -5.42 25.20
N GLU A 29 -7.59 -5.37 23.91
CA GLU A 29 -6.93 -6.15 22.87
C GLU A 29 -5.66 -5.48 22.35
N ASP A 30 -4.74 -6.30 21.85
CA ASP A 30 -3.48 -5.81 21.28
C ASP A 30 -3.70 -5.32 19.84
N ALA A 31 -3.60 -4.01 19.65
CA ALA A 31 -3.68 -3.35 18.34
C ALA A 31 -2.30 -3.17 17.68
N SER A 32 -1.23 -3.81 18.20
CA SER A 32 0.12 -3.61 17.72
C SER A 32 0.34 -4.20 16.32
N PHE A 33 0.87 -3.39 15.43
CA PHE A 33 1.38 -3.78 14.12
C PHE A 33 2.54 -2.87 13.72
N ARG A 34 3.27 -3.23 12.67
CA ARG A 34 4.33 -2.42 12.08
C ARG A 34 3.89 -1.79 10.78
N ALA A 35 4.37 -0.58 10.51
CA ALA A 35 4.02 0.16 9.29
C ALA A 35 4.38 -0.66 8.05
N GLY A 36 3.38 -0.91 7.20
CA GLY A 36 3.48 -1.78 6.03
C GLY A 36 2.85 -3.17 6.19
N GLN A 37 2.46 -3.58 7.40
CA GLN A 37 1.76 -4.85 7.61
C GLN A 37 0.30 -4.83 7.12
N TYR A 38 -0.28 -6.01 6.97
CA TYR A 38 -1.66 -6.21 6.59
C TYR A 38 -2.45 -6.97 7.67
N LEU A 39 -3.77 -7.00 7.52
CA LEU A 39 -4.67 -7.88 8.26
C LEU A 39 -5.50 -8.73 7.31
N GLU A 40 -6.11 -9.78 7.82
CA GLU A 40 -7.04 -10.60 7.05
C GLU A 40 -8.46 -10.46 7.59
N ILE A 41 -9.42 -10.09 6.73
CA ILE A 41 -10.84 -10.21 7.06
C ILE A 41 -11.23 -11.69 6.90
N VAL A 42 -11.84 -12.26 7.93
CA VAL A 42 -12.23 -13.68 7.99
C VAL A 42 -13.66 -13.83 7.48
N LEU A 43 -13.81 -14.41 6.29
CA LEU A 43 -15.09 -14.86 5.74
C LEU A 43 -15.27 -16.37 5.98
N PRO A 44 -16.50 -16.92 5.84
CA PRO A 44 -16.74 -18.35 6.04
C PRO A 44 -15.89 -19.26 5.13
N SER A 45 -15.62 -18.83 3.89
CA SER A 45 -14.90 -19.62 2.89
C SER A 45 -13.39 -19.40 2.88
N LYS A 46 -12.91 -18.22 3.31
CA LYS A 46 -11.50 -17.83 3.22
C LYS A 46 -11.18 -16.57 4.02
N LYS A 47 -9.88 -16.29 4.09
CA LYS A 47 -9.31 -15.07 4.64
C LYS A 47 -8.90 -14.13 3.51
N CYS A 48 -9.29 -12.87 3.63
CA CYS A 48 -9.08 -11.85 2.60
C CYS A 48 -8.07 -10.81 3.11
N PRO A 49 -6.86 -10.72 2.53
CA PRO A 49 -5.83 -9.80 3.00
C PRO A 49 -6.12 -8.35 2.58
N PHE A 50 -5.93 -7.42 3.51
CA PHE A 50 -5.99 -5.97 3.30
C PHE A 50 -4.84 -5.30 4.03
N SER A 51 -3.98 -4.58 3.30
CA SER A 51 -2.92 -3.79 3.91
C SER A 51 -3.52 -2.73 4.83
N ILE A 52 -2.91 -2.57 6.01
CA ILE A 52 -3.30 -1.53 6.94
C ILE A 52 -2.83 -0.19 6.38
N ALA A 53 -3.73 0.76 6.21
CA ALA A 53 -3.48 2.05 5.59
C ALA A 53 -3.03 3.12 6.60
N SER A 54 -3.33 2.97 7.89
CA SER A 54 -2.88 3.89 8.94
C SER A 54 -1.47 3.56 9.40
N ARG A 55 -0.74 4.54 9.95
CA ARG A 55 0.42 4.25 10.79
C ARG A 55 0.05 3.45 12.06
N PRO A 56 1.00 2.72 12.68
CA PRO A 56 0.82 2.16 14.01
C PRO A 56 0.50 3.22 15.07
N GLY A 57 -0.21 2.80 16.13
CA GLY A 57 -0.47 3.64 17.31
C GLY A 57 -1.52 4.73 17.07
N LEU A 58 -2.57 4.45 16.31
CA LEU A 58 -3.71 5.35 16.09
C LEU A 58 -4.84 5.07 17.10
N ASP A 59 -4.58 5.24 18.40
CA ASP A 59 -5.59 5.16 19.48
C ASP A 59 -6.65 4.04 19.37
N GLY A 60 -6.20 2.80 19.08
CA GLY A 60 -7.09 1.64 18.95
C GLY A 60 -7.86 1.54 17.63
N LEU A 61 -7.57 2.41 16.66
CA LEU A 61 -8.13 2.40 15.31
C LEU A 61 -7.15 1.82 14.29
N VAL A 62 -7.70 1.15 13.29
CA VAL A 62 -6.98 0.64 12.12
C VAL A 62 -7.72 1.06 10.85
N GLU A 63 -7.02 1.70 9.92
CA GLU A 63 -7.60 2.12 8.64
C GLU A 63 -7.36 1.08 7.54
N LEU A 64 -8.39 0.79 6.76
CA LEU A 64 -8.33 -0.04 5.56
C LEU A 64 -8.93 0.71 4.37
N HIS A 65 -8.39 0.51 3.17
CA HIS A 65 -9.08 0.88 1.94
C HIS A 65 -9.56 -0.37 1.21
N VAL A 66 -10.88 -0.54 1.16
CA VAL A 66 -11.56 -1.68 0.55
C VAL A 66 -12.03 -1.25 -0.83
N ARG A 67 -11.58 -1.95 -1.87
CA ARG A 67 -12.07 -1.79 -3.24
C ARG A 67 -12.59 -3.14 -3.72
N PRO A 68 -13.85 -3.24 -4.16
CA PRO A 68 -14.39 -4.50 -4.65
C PRO A 68 -13.67 -4.93 -5.93
N THR A 69 -13.38 -6.22 -6.04
CA THR A 69 -12.93 -6.82 -7.30
C THR A 69 -14.17 -7.27 -8.09
N PRO A 70 -14.31 -6.88 -9.36
CA PRO A 70 -15.39 -7.35 -10.21
C PRO A 70 -15.51 -8.88 -10.18
N ASP A 71 -16.74 -9.39 -10.14
CA ASP A 71 -17.08 -10.81 -10.14
C ASP A 71 -16.50 -11.63 -8.95
N SER A 72 -16.01 -10.97 -7.90
CA SER A 72 -15.51 -11.63 -6.69
C SER A 72 -16.61 -11.85 -5.66
N ASN A 73 -16.95 -13.12 -5.39
CA ASN A 73 -17.89 -13.50 -4.32
C ASN A 73 -17.43 -13.03 -2.92
N ASP A 74 -16.12 -12.90 -2.70
CA ASP A 74 -15.58 -12.37 -1.44
C ASP A 74 -15.82 -10.87 -1.33
N SER A 75 -15.67 -10.14 -2.45
CA SER A 75 -15.98 -8.70 -2.48
C SER A 75 -17.47 -8.46 -2.22
N VAL A 76 -18.37 -9.26 -2.80
CA VAL A 76 -19.81 -9.17 -2.54
C VAL A 76 -20.12 -9.36 -1.04
N GLN A 77 -19.52 -10.36 -0.40
CA GLN A 77 -19.72 -10.59 1.04
C GLN A 77 -19.16 -9.47 1.91
N ILE A 78 -17.95 -8.97 1.60
CA ILE A 78 -17.34 -7.87 2.36
C ILE A 78 -18.16 -6.59 2.19
N GLU A 79 -18.58 -6.26 0.97
CA GLU A 79 -19.42 -5.08 0.72
C GLU A 79 -20.75 -5.18 1.47
N ALA A 80 -21.39 -6.35 1.51
CA ALA A 80 -22.61 -6.54 2.30
C ALA A 80 -22.38 -6.31 3.81
N LEU A 81 -21.27 -6.82 4.38
CA LEU A 81 -20.91 -6.56 5.77
C LEU A 81 -20.69 -5.06 6.03
N LEU A 82 -20.06 -4.35 5.09
CA LEU A 82 -19.83 -2.91 5.19
C LEU A 82 -21.12 -2.11 5.06
N ASP A 83 -22.03 -2.49 4.15
CA ASP A 83 -23.35 -1.86 3.97
C ASP A 83 -24.24 -2.03 5.21
N ASP A 84 -24.19 -3.20 5.84
CA ASP A 84 -24.96 -3.50 7.06
C ASP A 84 -24.33 -2.87 8.32
N GLY A 85 -23.10 -2.33 8.24
CA GLY A 85 -22.34 -1.85 9.39
C GLY A 85 -21.99 -2.97 10.38
N ALA A 86 -21.92 -4.21 9.90
CA ALA A 86 -21.69 -5.38 10.73
C ALA A 86 -20.25 -5.41 11.26
N PRO A 87 -20.00 -5.88 12.49
CA PRO A 87 -18.65 -6.10 12.99
C PRO A 87 -17.86 -7.04 12.08
N LEU A 88 -16.60 -6.70 11.83
CA LEU A 88 -15.70 -7.52 11.02
C LEU A 88 -14.86 -8.42 11.91
N VAL A 89 -14.75 -9.69 11.53
CA VAL A 89 -13.82 -10.62 12.17
C VAL A 89 -12.50 -10.58 11.42
N ILE A 90 -11.40 -10.30 12.12
CA ILE A 90 -10.07 -10.10 11.52
C ILE A 90 -8.99 -10.96 12.18
N GLU A 91 -7.89 -11.18 11.46
CA GLU A 91 -6.62 -11.65 12.02
C GLU A 91 -5.51 -10.64 11.72
N MET A 92 -4.80 -10.19 12.76
CA MET A 92 -3.71 -9.22 12.66
C MET A 92 -2.64 -9.41 13.75
N PRO A 93 -1.42 -8.86 13.53
CA PRO A 93 -0.90 -8.41 12.25
C PRO A 93 -0.42 -9.59 11.37
N LYS A 94 -0.29 -9.34 10.07
CA LYS A 94 0.24 -10.26 9.05
C LYS A 94 1.22 -9.54 8.12
N GLY A 95 2.02 -10.31 7.39
CA GLY A 95 2.99 -9.81 6.41
C GLY A 95 4.37 -9.54 6.98
N ASP A 96 5.36 -9.75 6.11
CA ASP A 96 6.79 -9.60 6.41
C ASP A 96 7.38 -8.34 5.75
N CYS A 97 6.62 -7.67 4.88
CA CYS A 97 7.01 -6.44 4.21
C CYS A 97 6.62 -5.21 5.05
N PHE A 98 7.44 -4.89 6.05
CA PHE A 98 7.22 -3.73 6.92
C PHE A 98 8.52 -3.00 7.28
N LEU A 99 8.38 -1.80 7.84
CA LEU A 99 9.49 -1.07 8.46
C LEU A 99 9.78 -1.64 9.85
N GLU A 100 10.89 -2.38 9.98
CA GLU A 100 11.42 -2.79 11.30
C GLU A 100 12.09 -1.60 12.01
N LYS A 101 12.80 -0.80 11.23
CA LYS A 101 13.42 0.47 11.62
C LYS A 101 13.41 1.41 10.43
N ALA A 102 13.47 2.71 10.67
CA ALA A 102 13.72 3.67 9.60
C ALA A 102 15.08 3.35 8.95
N PRO A 103 15.17 3.38 7.60
CA PRO A 103 16.45 3.26 6.92
C PRO A 103 17.33 4.50 7.19
N ASP A 104 18.58 4.47 6.75
CA ASP A 104 19.54 5.59 6.80
C ASP A 104 19.92 6.06 5.38
N ASN A 105 19.07 5.74 4.40
CA ASN A 105 19.24 6.05 2.99
C ASN A 105 17.89 6.44 2.35
N PRO A 106 17.89 6.96 1.11
CA PRO A 106 16.65 7.30 0.41
C PRO A 106 15.70 6.11 0.26
N LEU A 107 14.41 6.41 0.37
CA LEU A 107 13.33 5.43 0.29
C LEU A 107 12.55 5.61 -1.02
N ILE A 108 12.43 4.54 -1.81
CA ILE A 108 11.61 4.49 -3.01
C ILE A 108 10.39 3.62 -2.73
N LEU A 109 9.20 4.21 -2.79
CA LEU A 109 7.92 3.56 -2.57
C LEU A 109 7.20 3.46 -3.91
N ILE A 110 6.86 2.25 -4.34
CA ILE A 110 6.19 2.00 -5.62
C ILE A 110 4.89 1.26 -5.34
N ALA A 111 3.77 1.88 -5.69
CA ALA A 111 2.45 1.30 -5.54
C ALA A 111 1.75 1.20 -6.89
N ALA A 112 1.00 0.12 -7.09
CA ALA A 112 -0.04 0.04 -8.12
C ALA A 112 -1.43 -0.08 -7.49
N SER A 113 -2.40 0.70 -8.00
CA SER A 113 -3.80 0.66 -7.54
C SER A 113 -3.90 0.81 -6.02
N THR A 114 -4.63 -0.08 -5.32
CA THR A 114 -4.78 -0.07 -3.86
C THR A 114 -3.50 -0.39 -3.08
N GLY A 115 -2.39 -0.77 -3.72
CA GLY A 115 -1.09 -0.93 -3.05
C GLY A 115 -0.58 0.34 -2.35
N ILE A 116 -1.18 1.50 -2.65
CA ILE A 116 -0.94 2.78 -1.97
C ILE A 116 -1.20 2.72 -0.46
N THR A 117 -2.08 1.83 0.02
CA THR A 117 -2.40 1.70 1.45
C THR A 117 -1.18 1.32 2.27
N GLN A 118 -0.41 0.34 1.80
CA GLN A 118 0.83 -0.09 2.44
C GLN A 118 1.85 1.07 2.48
N MET A 119 1.95 1.82 1.38
CA MET A 119 2.86 2.97 1.30
C MET A 119 2.41 4.11 2.21
N LYS A 120 1.11 4.39 2.30
CA LYS A 120 0.53 5.37 3.23
C LYS A 120 0.91 5.07 4.68
N SER A 121 0.75 3.81 5.12
CA SER A 121 1.12 3.40 6.48
C SER A 121 2.61 3.65 6.79
N ILE A 122 3.49 3.30 5.84
CA ILE A 122 4.94 3.54 5.92
C ILE A 122 5.23 5.05 5.99
N VAL A 123 4.67 5.85 5.09
CA VAL A 123 4.89 7.30 5.02
C VAL A 123 4.43 8.01 6.29
N GLU A 124 3.20 7.75 6.75
CA GLU A 124 2.68 8.35 7.99
C GLU A 124 3.56 8.00 9.20
N HIS A 125 4.05 6.76 9.28
CA HIS A 125 4.94 6.35 10.37
C HIS A 125 6.32 7.04 10.30
N LEU A 126 6.87 7.22 9.11
CA LEU A 126 8.15 7.93 8.91
C LEU A 126 8.05 9.42 9.22
N PHE A 127 6.92 10.06 8.91
CA PHE A 127 6.68 11.45 9.31
C PHE A 127 6.58 11.59 10.83
N GLU A 128 5.83 10.70 11.50
CA GLU A 128 5.71 10.69 12.96
C GLU A 128 7.07 10.49 13.67
N THR A 129 7.95 9.68 13.07
CA THR A 129 9.26 9.34 13.65
C THR A 129 10.40 10.26 13.20
N GLY A 130 10.12 11.29 12.40
CA GLY A 130 11.09 12.31 12.01
C GLY A 130 12.13 11.85 10.98
N PHE A 131 11.76 10.93 10.08
CA PHE A 131 12.64 10.48 9.01
C PHE A 131 13.03 11.63 8.07
N SER A 132 14.33 11.82 7.86
CA SER A 132 14.88 13.00 7.17
C SER A 132 15.44 12.73 5.77
N HIS A 133 15.64 11.46 5.38
CA HIS A 133 16.11 11.15 4.02
C HIS A 133 14.97 11.31 3.01
N PRO A 134 15.30 11.47 1.71
CA PRO A 134 14.28 11.56 0.66
C PRO A 134 13.36 10.33 0.62
N ILE A 135 12.06 10.56 0.46
CA ILE A 135 11.03 9.57 0.18
C ILE A 135 10.44 9.90 -1.20
N TYR A 136 10.53 8.95 -2.13
CA TYR A 136 9.90 9.06 -3.45
C TYR A 136 8.74 8.09 -3.54
N LEU A 137 7.51 8.61 -3.65
CA LEU A 137 6.31 7.80 -3.82
C LEU A 137 5.84 7.82 -5.28
N TYR A 138 6.02 6.70 -5.97
CA TYR A 138 5.46 6.46 -7.28
C TYR A 138 4.14 5.71 -7.15
N TRP A 139 3.05 6.31 -7.61
CA TRP A 139 1.72 5.67 -7.59
C TRP A 139 1.16 5.49 -8.99
N GLY A 140 1.19 4.24 -9.45
CA GLY A 140 0.70 3.80 -10.74
C GLY A 140 -0.77 3.38 -10.71
N VAL A 141 -1.57 3.94 -11.60
CA VAL A 141 -2.97 3.54 -11.80
C VAL A 141 -3.33 3.44 -13.27
N LEU A 142 -4.45 2.79 -13.58
CA LEU A 142 -4.94 2.68 -14.96
C LEU A 142 -5.38 4.05 -15.50
N LYS A 143 -6.17 4.79 -14.73
CA LYS A 143 -6.71 6.11 -15.09
C LYS A 143 -6.57 7.11 -13.93
N ASP A 144 -6.49 8.39 -14.23
CA ASP A 144 -6.28 9.47 -13.26
C ASP A 144 -7.27 9.45 -12.08
N THR A 145 -8.54 9.14 -12.32
CA THR A 145 -9.59 9.02 -11.28
C THR A 145 -9.32 7.93 -10.23
N ASP A 146 -8.41 6.98 -10.50
CA ASP A 146 -7.99 5.97 -9.52
C ASP A 146 -6.95 6.50 -8.53
N LEU A 147 -6.38 7.70 -8.72
CA LEU A 147 -5.48 8.38 -7.76
C LEU A 147 -6.28 8.99 -6.60
N TYR A 148 -7.06 8.18 -5.91
CA TYR A 148 -8.05 8.62 -4.92
C TYR A 148 -7.47 9.28 -3.66
N LEU A 149 -6.15 9.24 -3.45
CA LEU A 149 -5.41 9.93 -2.38
C LEU A 149 -4.50 11.05 -2.91
N SER A 150 -4.65 11.49 -4.16
CA SER A 150 -3.74 12.48 -4.76
C SER A 150 -3.66 13.76 -3.91
N ALA A 151 -4.80 14.28 -3.47
CA ALA A 151 -4.85 15.48 -2.64
C ALA A 151 -4.10 15.32 -1.30
N LEU A 152 -4.16 14.12 -0.70
CA LEU A 152 -3.41 13.79 0.52
C LEU A 152 -1.90 13.78 0.24
N CYS A 153 -1.47 13.09 -0.82
CA CYS A 153 -0.06 12.98 -1.19
C CYS A 153 0.53 14.35 -1.56
N GLU A 154 -0.20 15.16 -2.32
CA GLU A 154 0.17 16.54 -2.64
C GLU A 154 0.24 17.43 -1.39
N SER A 155 -0.59 17.17 -0.39
CA SER A 155 -0.52 17.88 0.89
C SER A 155 0.74 17.51 1.67
N TRP A 156 1.17 16.26 1.63
CA TRP A 156 2.42 15.82 2.26
C TRP A 156 3.65 16.42 1.59
N GLU A 157 3.69 16.47 0.26
CA GLU A 157 4.79 17.09 -0.50
C GLU A 157 4.95 18.58 -0.17
N LYS A 158 3.84 19.28 0.10
CA LYS A 158 3.89 20.68 0.58
C LYS A 158 4.37 20.83 2.03
N GLN A 159 4.14 19.83 2.86
CA GLN A 159 4.44 19.86 4.31
C GLN A 159 5.84 19.31 4.63
N HIS A 160 6.34 18.37 3.82
CA HIS A 160 7.58 17.64 4.06
C HIS A 160 8.50 17.79 2.86
N ALA A 161 9.54 18.62 3.00
CA ALA A 161 10.48 18.91 1.91
C ALA A 161 11.27 17.70 1.40
N ASN A 162 11.34 16.62 2.18
CA ASN A 162 11.98 15.36 1.81
C ASN A 162 11.01 14.34 1.19
N PHE A 163 9.73 14.68 0.99
CA PHE A 163 8.76 13.79 0.35
C PHE A 163 8.46 14.27 -1.07
N HIS A 164 8.45 13.33 -2.01
CA HIS A 164 8.20 13.58 -3.42
C HIS A 164 7.10 12.65 -3.91
N TYR A 165 6.05 13.20 -4.52
CA TYR A 165 4.92 12.42 -5.04
C TYR A 165 4.91 12.41 -6.56
N ILE A 166 4.94 11.21 -7.15
CA ILE A 166 5.03 10.99 -8.59
C ILE A 166 3.86 10.10 -9.04
N PRO A 167 2.69 10.68 -9.36
CA PRO A 167 1.58 9.92 -9.91
C PRO A 167 1.85 9.51 -11.37
N VAL A 168 1.44 8.28 -11.71
CA VAL A 168 1.66 7.68 -13.03
C VAL A 168 0.37 7.03 -13.54
N VAL A 169 -0.02 7.35 -14.77
CA VAL A 169 -1.16 6.72 -15.46
C VAL A 169 -0.64 5.76 -16.53
N SER A 170 -1.13 4.52 -16.55
CA SER A 170 -0.71 3.56 -17.58
C SER A 170 -1.57 3.60 -18.84
N GLU A 171 -2.85 3.99 -18.73
CA GLU A 171 -3.77 4.08 -19.86
C GLU A 171 -4.23 5.53 -20.09
N PRO A 172 -3.40 6.36 -20.78
CA PRO A 172 -3.70 7.78 -20.97
C PRO A 172 -4.98 8.01 -21.78
N ALA A 173 -5.39 7.05 -22.62
CA ALA A 173 -6.65 7.11 -23.37
C ALA A 173 -7.88 7.15 -22.46
N LEU A 174 -7.78 6.60 -21.24
CA LEU A 174 -8.85 6.65 -20.22
C LEU A 174 -8.81 7.94 -19.39
N SER A 175 -7.78 8.78 -19.58
CA SER A 175 -7.54 10.01 -18.81
C SER A 175 -7.20 11.18 -19.74
N PRO A 176 -8.12 11.68 -20.58
CA PRO A 176 -7.80 12.68 -21.61
C PRO A 176 -7.26 14.01 -21.07
N ALA A 177 -7.54 14.34 -19.81
CA ALA A 177 -7.04 15.53 -19.14
C ALA A 177 -5.67 15.34 -18.46
N TRP A 178 -5.15 14.10 -18.43
CA TRP A 178 -3.89 13.76 -17.79
C TRP A 178 -2.71 14.42 -18.48
N LYS A 179 -1.87 15.10 -17.70
CA LYS A 179 -0.63 15.75 -18.17
C LYS A 179 0.62 15.29 -17.42
N GLY A 180 0.46 14.32 -16.52
CA GLY A 180 1.55 13.79 -15.72
C GLY A 180 2.31 12.67 -16.43
N ARG A 181 3.10 11.91 -15.65
CA ARG A 181 3.88 10.78 -16.16
C ARG A 181 2.95 9.69 -16.69
N THR A 182 3.33 9.07 -17.80
CA THR A 182 2.55 7.99 -18.42
C THR A 182 3.45 6.78 -18.65
N GLY A 183 3.02 5.59 -18.22
CA GLY A 183 3.76 4.35 -18.43
C GLY A 183 3.61 3.35 -17.30
N LEU A 184 4.47 2.33 -17.29
CA LEU A 184 4.54 1.36 -16.20
C LEU A 184 5.28 1.98 -15.02
N VAL A 185 4.62 2.09 -13.87
CA VAL A 185 5.12 2.83 -12.70
C VAL A 185 6.53 2.45 -12.26
N GLY A 186 6.87 1.15 -12.26
CA GLY A 186 8.22 0.69 -11.94
C GLY A 186 9.27 1.18 -12.95
N MET A 187 8.95 1.21 -14.24
CA MET A 187 9.87 1.71 -15.27
C MET A 187 10.02 3.22 -15.20
N ILE A 188 8.92 3.94 -14.94
CA ILE A 188 8.93 5.38 -14.69
C ILE A 188 9.79 5.72 -13.48
N ALA A 189 9.71 4.95 -12.39
CA ALA A 189 10.59 5.12 -11.25
C ALA A 189 12.06 4.90 -11.63
N LEU A 190 12.36 3.86 -12.41
CA LEU A 190 13.73 3.53 -12.84
C LEU A 190 14.40 4.68 -13.63
N GLU A 191 13.65 5.46 -14.39
CA GLU A 191 14.15 6.60 -15.18
C GLU A 191 14.76 7.70 -14.32
N ASP A 192 14.28 7.87 -13.09
CA ASP A 192 14.61 9.02 -12.23
C ASP A 192 15.90 8.81 -11.41
N PHE A 193 16.48 7.60 -11.42
CA PHE A 193 17.65 7.26 -10.59
C PHE A 193 18.81 6.73 -11.43
N ASP A 194 19.95 7.43 -11.42
CA ASP A 194 21.19 6.94 -12.06
C ASP A 194 21.90 5.87 -11.22
N ASP A 195 21.75 5.92 -9.89
CA ASP A 195 22.37 4.99 -8.95
C ASP A 195 21.32 4.45 -7.96
N LEU A 196 21.22 3.12 -7.89
CA LEU A 196 20.32 2.38 -7.00
C LEU A 196 21.09 1.52 -5.98
N SER A 197 22.40 1.72 -5.83
CA SER A 197 23.24 0.93 -4.94
C SER A 197 22.98 1.21 -3.45
N ASN A 198 22.48 2.41 -3.12
CA ASN A 198 22.21 2.84 -1.74
C ASN A 198 20.79 3.41 -1.57
N VAL A 199 19.79 2.57 -1.81
CA VAL A 199 18.37 2.89 -1.57
C VAL A 199 17.68 1.76 -0.81
N THR A 200 16.55 2.06 -0.19
CA THR A 200 15.59 1.06 0.26
C THR A 200 14.35 1.15 -0.62
N VAL A 201 13.82 0.03 -1.09
CA VAL A 201 12.65 0.00 -2.00
C VAL A 201 11.52 -0.83 -1.41
N PHE A 202 10.31 -0.29 -1.36
CA PHE A 202 9.09 -1.05 -1.09
C PHE A 202 8.19 -1.03 -2.31
N VAL A 203 7.70 -2.20 -2.73
CA VAL A 203 6.83 -2.33 -3.90
C VAL A 203 5.56 -3.11 -3.56
N SER A 204 4.40 -2.54 -3.88
CA SER A 204 3.09 -3.16 -3.65
C SER A 204 2.23 -3.12 -4.91
N GLY A 205 1.69 -4.28 -5.31
CA GLY A 205 0.83 -4.44 -6.47
C GLY A 205 0.84 -5.88 -6.98
N GLY A 206 0.38 -6.08 -8.21
CA GLY A 206 0.28 -7.42 -8.80
C GLY A 206 1.65 -8.07 -9.04
N PRO A 207 1.77 -9.42 -8.98
CA PRO A 207 3.05 -10.12 -9.11
C PRO A 207 3.86 -9.74 -10.35
N ALA A 208 3.20 -9.63 -11.52
CA ALA A 208 3.88 -9.26 -12.76
C ALA A 208 4.56 -7.88 -12.68
N MET A 209 3.90 -6.89 -12.06
CA MET A 209 4.45 -5.55 -11.89
C MET A 209 5.62 -5.55 -10.91
N VAL A 210 5.46 -6.20 -9.75
CA VAL A 210 6.51 -6.26 -8.72
C VAL A 210 7.77 -6.90 -9.28
N TYR A 211 7.62 -8.04 -9.94
CA TYR A 211 8.74 -8.79 -10.46
C TYR A 211 9.42 -8.13 -11.67
N ALA A 212 8.67 -7.48 -12.56
CA ALA A 212 9.26 -6.67 -13.63
C ALA A 212 10.06 -5.48 -13.08
N THR A 213 9.57 -4.86 -12.00
CA THR A 213 10.27 -3.77 -11.30
C THR A 213 11.56 -4.29 -10.67
N LEU A 214 11.51 -5.42 -9.95
CA LEU A 214 12.68 -6.07 -9.36
C LEU A 214 13.77 -6.34 -10.40
N ASP A 215 13.43 -7.00 -11.50
CA ASP A 215 14.39 -7.38 -12.53
C ASP A 215 15.08 -6.16 -13.15
N ALA A 216 14.30 -5.12 -13.45
CA ALA A 216 14.83 -3.90 -14.05
C ALA A 216 15.73 -3.10 -13.09
N PHE A 217 15.37 -3.06 -11.80
CA PHE A 217 16.17 -2.37 -10.78
C PHE A 217 17.48 -3.12 -10.52
N ILE A 218 17.46 -4.46 -10.45
CA ILE A 218 18.68 -5.29 -10.33
C ILE A 218 19.58 -5.10 -11.55
N ALA A 219 19.01 -5.08 -12.76
CA ALA A 219 19.77 -4.84 -13.99
C ALA A 219 20.46 -3.46 -13.99
N LYS A 220 19.93 -2.48 -13.24
CA LYS A 220 20.52 -1.15 -13.04
C LYS A 220 21.43 -1.06 -11.80
N GLY A 221 21.73 -2.19 -11.15
CA GLY A 221 22.71 -2.26 -10.06
C GLY A 221 22.14 -2.19 -8.65
N MET A 222 20.81 -2.23 -8.49
CA MET A 222 20.20 -2.34 -7.15
C MET A 222 20.50 -3.73 -6.54
N PRO A 223 20.98 -3.80 -5.29
CA PRO A 223 21.04 -5.08 -4.56
C PRO A 223 19.63 -5.66 -4.40
N GLU A 224 19.44 -6.96 -4.67
CA GLU A 224 18.13 -7.61 -4.53
C GLU A 224 17.53 -7.45 -3.12
N SER A 225 18.38 -7.49 -2.08
CA SER A 225 17.99 -7.30 -0.68
C SER A 225 17.50 -5.88 -0.34
N ALA A 226 17.68 -4.91 -1.23
CA ALA A 226 17.19 -3.55 -1.05
C ALA A 226 15.68 -3.43 -1.29
N MET A 227 15.07 -4.37 -2.04
CA MET A 227 13.65 -4.35 -2.36
C MET A 227 12.84 -5.28 -1.46
N ARG A 228 11.67 -4.78 -1.02
CA ARG A 228 10.72 -5.50 -0.17
C ARG A 228 9.34 -5.51 -0.80
N SER A 229 8.69 -6.67 -0.75
CA SER A 229 7.31 -6.85 -1.18
C SER A 229 6.72 -8.12 -0.57
N ASP A 230 5.46 -8.09 -0.13
CA ASP A 230 4.76 -9.32 0.31
C ASP A 230 4.57 -10.33 -0.83
N ILE A 231 4.65 -9.88 -2.10
CA ILE A 231 4.60 -10.77 -3.28
C ILE A 231 5.69 -11.84 -3.26
N PHE A 232 6.87 -11.55 -2.69
CA PHE A 232 7.96 -12.52 -2.62
C PHE A 232 7.61 -13.73 -1.75
N SER A 233 6.75 -13.54 -0.76
CA SER A 233 6.21 -14.61 0.09
C SER A 233 4.91 -15.19 -0.48
N TYR A 234 4.01 -14.35 -0.98
CA TYR A 234 2.67 -14.76 -1.45
C TYR A 234 2.69 -15.49 -2.80
N ALA A 235 3.53 -15.04 -3.74
CA ALA A 235 3.64 -15.59 -5.09
C ALA A 235 5.12 -15.74 -5.48
N PRO A 236 5.89 -16.61 -4.79
CA PRO A 236 7.31 -16.77 -5.04
C PRO A 236 7.56 -17.29 -6.46
N ARG A 237 8.56 -16.71 -7.14
CA ARG A 237 9.11 -17.31 -8.37
C ARG A 237 9.73 -18.67 -8.05
N ALA A 238 9.66 -19.61 -8.99
CA ALA A 238 10.44 -20.84 -8.89
C ALA A 238 11.92 -20.48 -8.78
N LYS A 239 12.62 -21.02 -7.76
CA LYS A 239 14.07 -20.84 -7.65
C LYS A 239 14.72 -21.44 -8.88
N VAL A 240 15.42 -20.62 -9.66
CA VAL A 240 16.31 -21.12 -10.72
C VAL A 240 17.43 -21.88 -10.01
N LYS A 241 17.53 -23.19 -10.28
CA LYS A 241 18.57 -24.05 -9.74
C LYS A 241 19.93 -23.74 -10.34
#